data_AF-A0A2K9NQE9-F1
#
_entry.id   AF-A0A2K9NQE9-F1
#
_cell.length_a   1.000
_cell.length_b   1.000
_cell.length_c   1.000
_cell.angle_alpha   90.00
_cell.angle_beta   90.00
_cell.angle_gamma   90.00
#
_symmetry.space_group_name_H-M   'P 1'
#
loop_
_entity.id
_entity.type
_entity.pdbx_description
1 polymer ?
#
loop_
_entity_poly.entity_id
_entity_poly.type
_entity_poly.pdbx_seq_one_letter_code
_entity_poly.pdbx_strand_id
1 'polypeptide(L)'
;MVKMLCLFLVLQTTAFAAGISVSVNEKKEVGAFSVGVGSAVTLKSDDEKLNGAATFLGKVIHSDGSESYQMYLDKKGKKVYYIDASDFARKNSKLQTVIDPYEQAGGTCTAYAIYGFLQQTHLSGFEGTGELATTLASEDTRTHLLADAINEYYLTPAHRYSIRGILDKYGKKFGFKCKKFQTDTYESAKAHVMKQLDQGSPVIVSFNIGPKMVQSPFKLEMYGHTKPEIDGRLWIPRKVGERNSGGHTILAAASFTHNERLYFVMVDSDWSEPRIWDAEETLNNKTAVSEIEFVTCK
;
A
#
# COMPACT_ATOMS: atom_id res chain seq x y z
N MET A 1 36.03 -61.58 -18.09
CA MET A 1 35.98 -60.39 -17.21
C MET A 1 35.21 -59.29 -17.92
N VAL A 2 33.94 -59.14 -17.57
CA VAL A 2 33.04 -58.11 -18.11
C VAL A 2 33.13 -56.90 -17.18
N LYS A 3 33.59 -55.74 -17.68
CA LYS A 3 33.42 -54.46 -16.97
C LYS A 3 32.29 -53.70 -17.65
N MET A 4 31.14 -53.81 -17.00
CA MET A 4 29.89 -53.11 -17.25
C MET A 4 30.09 -51.64 -16.84
N LEU A 5 30.11 -50.73 -17.82
CA LEU A 5 30.15 -49.29 -17.58
C LEU A 5 28.70 -48.82 -17.44
N CYS A 6 28.21 -48.68 -16.21
CA CYS A 6 26.92 -48.06 -15.93
C CYS A 6 27.01 -46.57 -16.29
N LEU A 7 26.40 -46.21 -17.42
CA LEU A 7 26.13 -44.83 -17.81
C LEU A 7 25.04 -44.29 -16.88
N PHE A 8 25.42 -43.59 -15.82
CA PHE A 8 24.50 -42.79 -15.03
C PHE A 8 24.07 -41.58 -15.88
N LEU A 9 22.94 -41.74 -16.56
CA LEU A 9 22.19 -40.65 -17.15
C LEU A 9 21.64 -39.81 -16.00
N VAL A 10 22.41 -38.81 -15.54
CA VAL A 10 21.90 -37.77 -14.65
C VAL A 10 20.96 -36.90 -15.49
N LEU A 11 19.68 -37.28 -15.53
CA LEU A 11 18.61 -36.36 -15.87
C LEU A 11 18.59 -35.29 -14.77
N GLN A 12 19.34 -34.21 -14.95
CA GLN A 12 18.98 -32.92 -14.38
C GLN A 12 17.70 -32.46 -15.06
N THR A 13 16.56 -32.96 -14.60
CA THR A 13 15.29 -32.28 -14.80
C THR A 13 15.35 -31.00 -13.99
N THR A 14 15.89 -29.93 -14.58
CA THR A 14 15.53 -28.58 -14.14
C THR A 14 14.07 -28.40 -14.51
N ALA A 15 13.17 -28.83 -13.61
CA ALA A 15 11.79 -28.39 -13.63
C ALA A 15 11.85 -26.88 -13.45
N PHE A 16 11.80 -26.14 -14.56
CA PHE A 16 11.40 -24.74 -14.52
C PHE A 16 9.98 -24.78 -13.93
N ALA A 17 9.83 -24.42 -12.66
CA ALA A 17 8.53 -24.18 -12.09
C ALA A 17 7.79 -23.23 -13.03
N ALA A 18 6.62 -23.64 -13.53
CA ALA A 18 5.81 -22.82 -14.41
C ALA A 18 5.30 -21.63 -13.59
N GLY A 19 6.04 -20.52 -13.65
CA GLY A 19 5.70 -19.31 -12.92
C GLY A 19 4.41 -18.68 -13.47
N ILE A 20 3.75 -17.90 -12.62
CA ILE A 20 2.59 -17.11 -12.97
C ILE A 20 2.99 -16.09 -14.04
N SER A 21 2.20 -16.02 -15.10
CA SER A 21 2.31 -15.01 -16.14
C SER A 21 1.12 -14.05 -16.08
N VAL A 22 1.41 -12.77 -16.29
CA VAL A 22 0.43 -11.69 -16.24
C VAL A 22 0.41 -10.99 -17.58
N SER A 23 -0.75 -10.99 -18.23
CA SER A 23 -1.00 -10.22 -19.45
C SER A 23 -1.85 -9.01 -19.12
N VAL A 24 -1.42 -7.81 -19.50
CA VAL A 24 -2.21 -6.59 -19.29
C VAL A 24 -3.18 -6.42 -20.46
N ASN A 25 -4.48 -6.49 -20.16
CA ASN A 25 -5.54 -6.35 -21.15
C ASN A 25 -5.87 -4.87 -21.37
N GLU A 26 -5.96 -4.10 -20.29
CA GLU A 26 -6.25 -2.66 -20.30
C GLU A 26 -5.36 -1.96 -19.26
N LYS A 27 -4.65 -0.92 -19.69
CA LYS A 27 -3.73 -0.16 -18.84
C LYS A 27 -4.43 1.07 -18.29
N LYS A 28 -4.33 1.26 -16.97
CA LYS A 28 -4.55 2.57 -16.34
C LYS A 28 -3.19 3.20 -16.08
N GLU A 29 -2.85 4.30 -16.73
CA GLU A 29 -1.62 5.04 -16.42
C GLU A 29 -1.85 5.91 -15.17
N VAL A 30 -0.90 5.89 -14.24
CA VAL A 30 -0.97 6.61 -12.97
C VAL A 30 0.41 7.19 -12.66
N GLY A 31 0.54 8.53 -12.66
CA GLY A 31 1.83 9.19 -12.44
C GLY A 31 2.93 8.65 -13.37
N ALA A 32 3.99 8.10 -12.78
CA ALA A 32 5.13 7.50 -13.50
C ALA A 32 4.90 6.04 -13.94
N PHE A 33 3.76 5.42 -13.61
CA PHE A 33 3.50 4.00 -13.81
C PHE A 33 2.64 3.74 -15.06
N SER A 34 3.08 2.78 -15.88
CA SER A 34 2.34 2.38 -17.09
C SER A 34 1.25 1.33 -16.83
N VAL A 35 1.27 0.70 -15.66
CA VAL A 35 0.24 -0.25 -15.19
C VAL A 35 -0.09 0.13 -13.75
N GLY A 36 -1.08 0.99 -13.62
CA GLY A 36 -1.61 1.49 -12.36
C GLY A 36 -2.64 0.55 -11.74
N VAL A 37 -2.89 0.75 -10.45
CA VAL A 37 -3.94 0.08 -9.69
C VAL A 37 -5.29 0.33 -10.36
N GLY A 38 -6.03 -0.74 -10.62
CA GLY A 38 -7.26 -0.72 -11.42
C GLY A 38 -7.09 -1.23 -12.86
N SER A 39 -5.86 -1.49 -13.33
CA SER A 39 -5.62 -2.06 -14.66
C SER A 39 -6.22 -3.47 -14.78
N ALA A 40 -6.88 -3.76 -15.91
CA ALA A 40 -7.42 -5.08 -16.19
C ALA A 40 -6.32 -6.02 -16.71
N VAL A 41 -6.19 -7.18 -16.09
CA VAL A 41 -5.16 -8.17 -16.42
C VAL A 41 -5.74 -9.56 -16.59
N THR A 42 -4.98 -10.46 -17.20
CA THR A 42 -5.23 -11.89 -17.23
C THR A 42 -4.08 -12.60 -16.55
N LEU A 43 -4.39 -13.38 -15.50
CA LEU A 43 -3.45 -14.28 -14.85
C LEU A 43 -3.49 -15.65 -15.54
N LYS A 44 -2.31 -16.25 -15.74
CA LYS A 44 -2.15 -17.65 -16.15
C LYS A 44 -1.10 -18.32 -15.28
N SER A 45 -1.48 -19.46 -14.70
CA SER A 45 -0.77 -20.31 -13.75
C SER A 45 -1.16 -21.77 -14.00
N ASP A 46 -0.36 -22.69 -13.48
CA ASP A 46 -0.72 -24.12 -13.41
C ASP A 46 -1.86 -24.37 -12.42
N ASP A 47 -2.04 -23.49 -11.41
CA ASP A 47 -3.23 -23.52 -10.56
C ASP A 47 -4.40 -22.81 -11.26
N GLU A 48 -5.33 -23.61 -11.77
CA GLU A 48 -6.54 -23.14 -12.45
C GLU A 48 -7.37 -22.15 -11.61
N LYS A 49 -7.23 -22.14 -10.27
CA LYS A 49 -7.95 -21.19 -9.40
C LYS A 49 -7.48 -19.75 -9.59
N LEU A 50 -6.23 -19.54 -10.02
CA LEU A 50 -5.70 -18.21 -10.33
C LEU A 50 -5.96 -17.81 -11.78
N ASN A 51 -6.38 -18.74 -12.65
CA ASN A 51 -6.50 -18.46 -14.06
C ASN A 51 -7.71 -17.57 -14.38
N GLY A 52 -7.46 -16.53 -15.16
CA GLY A 52 -8.51 -15.69 -15.73
C GLY A 52 -8.30 -14.20 -15.52
N ALA A 53 -9.39 -13.45 -15.75
CA ALA A 53 -9.38 -12.01 -15.61
C ALA A 53 -9.23 -11.60 -14.13
N ALA A 54 -8.47 -10.54 -13.89
CA ALA A 54 -8.28 -9.94 -12.58
C ALA A 54 -8.06 -8.42 -12.73
N THR A 55 -8.15 -7.71 -11.61
CA THR A 55 -7.75 -6.30 -11.53
C THR A 55 -6.45 -6.21 -10.75
N PHE A 56 -5.43 -5.56 -11.33
CA PHE A 56 -4.17 -5.31 -10.63
C PHE A 56 -4.38 -4.26 -9.53
N LEU A 57 -3.94 -4.57 -8.30
CA LEU A 57 -4.14 -3.72 -7.12
C LEU A 57 -2.83 -3.15 -6.54
N GLY A 58 -1.68 -3.50 -7.10
CA GLY A 58 -0.40 -2.93 -6.73
C GLY A 58 0.69 -3.98 -6.61
N LYS A 59 1.93 -3.54 -6.85
CA LYS A 59 3.15 -4.29 -6.57
C LYS A 59 3.65 -3.85 -5.21
N VAL A 60 3.65 -4.76 -4.24
CA VAL A 60 4.05 -4.44 -2.87
C VAL A 60 5.56 -4.57 -2.72
N ILE A 61 6.17 -3.51 -2.20
CA ILE A 61 7.62 -3.37 -2.08
C ILE A 61 7.97 -3.20 -0.60
N HIS A 62 8.87 -4.05 -0.13
CA HIS A 62 9.47 -3.90 1.18
C HIS A 62 10.29 -2.61 1.27
N SER A 63 10.59 -2.23 2.49
CA SER A 63 11.35 -1.02 2.82
C SER A 63 12.76 -0.92 2.22
N ASP A 64 13.37 -2.07 1.93
CA ASP A 64 14.69 -2.20 1.32
C ASP A 64 14.63 -2.11 -0.22
N GLY A 65 13.42 -1.95 -0.78
CA GLY A 65 13.16 -1.88 -2.21
C GLY A 65 12.91 -3.24 -2.87
N SER A 66 13.01 -4.35 -2.13
CA SER A 66 12.71 -5.67 -2.67
C SER A 66 11.20 -5.88 -2.84
N GLU A 67 10.83 -6.69 -3.83
CA GLU A 67 9.43 -6.99 -4.11
C GLU A 67 8.96 -8.12 -3.21
N SER A 68 7.86 -7.87 -2.50
CA SER A 68 7.23 -8.80 -1.55
C SER A 68 6.20 -9.66 -2.29
N TYR A 69 5.11 -9.03 -2.72
CA TYR A 69 4.01 -9.68 -3.43
C TYR A 69 3.31 -8.70 -4.37
N GLN A 70 2.47 -9.23 -5.26
CA GLN A 70 1.58 -8.44 -6.10
C GLN A 70 0.13 -8.74 -5.74
N MET A 71 -0.69 -7.69 -5.66
CA MET A 71 -2.09 -7.79 -5.27
C MET A 71 -3.01 -7.82 -6.49
N TYR A 72 -4.00 -8.72 -6.48
CA TYR A 72 -4.99 -8.88 -7.55
C TYR A 72 -6.40 -9.11 -7.02
N LEU A 73 -7.39 -8.38 -7.51
CA LEU A 73 -8.80 -8.69 -7.29
C LEU A 73 -9.27 -9.72 -8.33
N ASP A 74 -9.88 -10.80 -7.87
CA ASP A 74 -10.40 -11.84 -8.74
C ASP A 74 -11.54 -11.34 -9.64
N LYS A 75 -11.79 -12.04 -10.76
CA LYS A 75 -12.87 -11.71 -11.71
C LYS A 75 -14.23 -11.50 -11.03
N LYS A 76 -14.52 -12.28 -9.98
CA LYS A 76 -15.82 -12.25 -9.30
C LYS A 76 -15.94 -11.09 -8.31
N GLY A 77 -14.86 -10.37 -8.02
CA GLY A 77 -14.88 -9.26 -7.09
C GLY A 77 -15.04 -9.68 -5.64
N LYS A 78 -14.62 -10.89 -5.29
CA LYS A 78 -14.83 -11.49 -3.96
C LYS A 78 -13.53 -11.70 -3.20
N LYS A 79 -12.40 -11.84 -3.91
CA LYS A 79 -11.13 -12.22 -3.33
C LYS A 79 -10.00 -11.33 -3.80
N VAL A 80 -9.15 -10.93 -2.86
CA VAL A 80 -7.88 -10.28 -3.14
C VAL A 80 -6.78 -11.30 -2.91
N TYR A 81 -6.07 -11.63 -3.98
CA TYR A 81 -4.89 -12.47 -3.94
C TYR A 81 -3.66 -11.63 -3.70
N TYR A 82 -2.87 -12.04 -2.73
CA TYR A 82 -1.52 -11.56 -2.47
C TYR A 82 -0.58 -12.64 -2.98
N ILE A 83 0.01 -12.44 -4.14
CA ILE A 83 0.81 -13.45 -4.84
C ILE A 83 2.28 -13.14 -4.62
N ASP A 84 3.02 -14.06 -4.05
CA ASP A 84 4.46 -13.90 -3.79
C ASP A 84 5.23 -13.50 -5.06
N ALA A 85 6.14 -12.53 -4.94
CA ALA A 85 6.91 -12.02 -6.08
C ALA A 85 7.76 -13.10 -6.75
N SER A 86 8.18 -14.14 -6.01
CA SER A 86 8.97 -15.27 -6.51
C SER A 86 8.18 -16.20 -7.43
N ASP A 87 6.85 -16.17 -7.37
CA ASP A 87 6.00 -17.02 -8.21
C ASP A 87 5.86 -16.48 -9.64
N PHE A 88 6.31 -15.26 -9.94
CA PHE A 88 6.19 -14.66 -11.27
C PHE A 88 7.34 -15.01 -12.21
N ALA A 89 7.00 -15.44 -13.44
CA ALA A 89 7.99 -15.82 -14.45
C ALA A 89 8.85 -14.64 -14.95
N ARG A 90 8.36 -13.39 -14.83
CA ARG A 90 9.09 -12.17 -15.22
C ARG A 90 8.71 -11.00 -14.30
N LYS A 91 9.72 -10.26 -13.85
CA LYS A 91 9.52 -8.99 -13.11
C LYS A 91 9.26 -7.85 -14.08
N ASN A 92 8.14 -7.13 -13.90
CA ASN A 92 7.78 -5.97 -14.71
C ASN A 92 8.08 -4.68 -13.92
N SER A 93 8.98 -3.84 -14.44
CA SER A 93 9.47 -2.66 -13.72
C SER A 93 8.51 -1.48 -13.68
N LYS A 94 7.46 -1.44 -14.52
CA LYS A 94 6.54 -0.28 -14.64
C LYS A 94 5.16 -0.47 -13.99
N LEU A 95 5.07 -1.36 -13.00
CA LEU A 95 3.87 -1.58 -12.20
C LEU A 95 3.79 -0.53 -11.07
N GLN A 96 2.59 0.02 -10.81
CA GLN A 96 2.37 0.90 -9.67
C GLN A 96 2.70 0.18 -8.37
N THR A 97 3.51 0.86 -7.58
CA THR A 97 4.08 0.33 -6.35
C THR A 97 3.28 0.78 -5.14
N VAL A 98 3.10 -0.10 -4.19
CA VAL A 98 2.54 0.16 -2.85
C VAL A 98 3.58 -0.29 -1.83
N ILE A 99 3.86 0.52 -0.81
CA ILE A 99 4.78 0.09 0.24
C ILE A 99 4.17 -1.02 1.09
N ASP A 100 5.01 -1.96 1.50
CA ASP A 100 4.66 -2.91 2.55
C ASP A 100 4.56 -2.17 3.90
N PRO A 101 3.49 -2.35 4.69
CA PRO A 101 3.41 -1.73 5.99
C PRO A 101 4.50 -2.24 6.91
N TYR A 102 4.94 -1.37 7.81
CA TYR A 102 5.75 -1.77 8.94
C TYR A 102 4.87 -1.92 10.17
N GLU A 103 4.95 -3.06 10.83
CA GLU A 103 4.28 -3.26 12.11
C GLU A 103 4.80 -2.25 13.15
N GLN A 104 3.89 -1.46 13.70
CA GLN A 104 4.23 -0.45 14.69
C GLN A 104 4.54 -1.05 16.05
N ALA A 105 5.34 -0.35 16.84
CA ALA A 105 5.53 -0.62 18.25
C ALA A 105 4.90 0.49 19.11
N GLY A 106 4.02 0.14 20.05
CA GLY A 106 3.62 1.05 21.13
C GLY A 106 2.75 2.25 20.75
N GLY A 107 1.89 2.15 19.73
CA GLY A 107 0.91 3.19 19.38
C GLY A 107 1.51 4.37 18.60
N THR A 108 2.52 4.11 17.78
CA THR A 108 3.29 5.10 17.02
C THR A 108 2.77 5.35 15.59
N CYS A 109 1.48 5.12 15.33
CA CYS A 109 0.91 5.00 13.97
C CYS A 109 1.19 6.21 13.11
N THR A 110 1.12 7.41 13.68
CA THR A 110 1.38 8.65 12.95
C THR A 110 2.83 8.77 12.48
N ALA A 111 3.81 8.36 13.28
CA ALA A 111 5.21 8.39 12.84
C ALA A 111 5.46 7.39 11.71
N TYR A 112 4.86 6.20 11.80
CA TYR A 112 4.95 5.17 10.76
C TYR A 112 4.23 5.59 9.48
N ALA A 113 3.09 6.26 9.57
CA ALA A 113 2.39 6.81 8.40
C ALA A 113 3.20 7.93 7.73
N ILE A 114 3.89 8.79 8.49
CA ILE A 114 4.80 9.80 7.93
C ILE A 114 5.99 9.14 7.24
N TYR A 115 6.62 8.15 7.87
CA TYR A 115 7.73 7.42 7.27
C TYR A 115 7.30 6.66 6.00
N GLY A 116 6.19 5.94 6.06
CA GLY A 116 5.60 5.25 4.90
C GLY A 116 5.20 6.22 3.79
N PHE A 117 4.68 7.41 4.13
CA PHE A 117 4.40 8.45 3.15
C PHE A 117 5.65 8.88 2.39
N LEU A 118 6.78 9.07 3.08
CA LEU A 118 8.05 9.44 2.45
C LEU A 118 8.57 8.31 1.54
N GLN A 119 8.49 7.06 1.97
CA GLN A 119 8.86 5.91 1.15
C GLN A 119 7.98 5.78 -0.09
N GLN A 120 6.66 5.84 0.07
CA GLN A 120 5.72 5.77 -1.04
C GLN A 120 5.91 6.92 -2.01
N THR A 121 6.18 8.13 -1.51
CA THR A 121 6.49 9.31 -2.33
C THR A 121 7.73 9.06 -3.20
N HIS A 122 8.80 8.51 -2.62
CA HIS A 122 9.99 8.13 -3.39
C HIS A 122 9.69 7.06 -4.46
N LEU A 123 8.97 6.00 -4.09
CA LEU A 123 8.60 4.92 -5.02
C LEU A 123 7.66 5.38 -6.13
N SER A 124 6.88 6.44 -5.89
CA SER A 124 6.06 7.13 -6.90
C SER A 124 6.87 8.00 -7.87
N GLY A 125 8.20 8.04 -7.74
CA GLY A 125 9.09 8.76 -8.64
C GLY A 125 9.35 10.22 -8.25
N PHE A 126 9.09 10.61 -7.00
CA PHE A 126 9.48 11.92 -6.51
C PHE A 126 11.00 11.99 -6.35
N GLU A 127 11.63 12.88 -7.12
CA GLU A 127 13.09 13.09 -7.06
C GLU A 127 13.48 14.16 -6.05
N GLY A 128 12.72 15.26 -5.96
CA GLY A 128 12.98 16.36 -5.02
C GLY A 128 14.40 16.91 -5.11
N THR A 129 15.08 17.00 -3.96
CA THR A 129 16.51 17.34 -3.87
C THR A 129 17.45 16.14 -4.08
N GLY A 130 16.91 14.93 -4.27
CA GLY A 130 17.67 13.68 -4.27
C GLY A 130 17.99 13.14 -2.86
N GLU A 131 17.93 13.98 -1.82
CA GLU A 131 18.27 13.57 -0.45
C GLU A 131 17.34 12.49 0.12
N LEU A 132 16.08 12.46 -0.32
CA LEU A 132 15.14 11.41 0.12
C LEU A 132 15.61 10.04 -0.35
N ALA A 133 16.05 9.90 -1.61
CA ALA A 133 16.57 8.67 -2.15
C ALA A 133 17.83 8.21 -1.37
N THR A 134 18.75 9.14 -1.08
CA THR A 134 19.93 8.84 -0.24
C THR A 134 19.54 8.41 1.18
N THR A 135 18.56 9.07 1.79
CA THR A 135 18.08 8.73 3.14
C THR A 135 17.43 7.34 3.17
N LEU A 136 16.77 6.92 2.10
CA LEU A 136 16.12 5.61 1.99
C LEU A 136 17.05 4.49 1.51
N ALA A 137 18.29 4.80 1.11
CA ALA A 137 19.19 3.84 0.47
C ALA A 137 19.70 2.72 1.41
N SER A 138 19.82 2.97 2.71
CA SER A 138 20.36 2.01 3.68
C SER A 138 19.43 1.78 4.86
N GLU A 139 19.54 0.62 5.51
CA GLU A 139 18.75 0.29 6.71
C GLU A 139 19.02 1.25 7.87
N ASP A 140 20.27 1.63 8.06
CA ASP A 140 20.68 2.56 9.12
C ASP A 140 20.01 3.94 8.94
N THR A 141 20.08 4.51 7.74
CA THR A 141 19.47 5.81 7.46
C THR A 141 17.94 5.77 7.48
N ARG A 142 17.33 4.64 7.07
CA ARG A 142 15.88 4.40 7.20
C ARG A 142 15.44 4.35 8.67
N THR A 143 16.19 3.63 9.50
CA THR A 143 15.94 3.54 10.94
C THR A 143 16.04 4.90 11.62
N HIS A 144 17.05 5.70 11.27
CA HIS A 144 17.20 7.08 11.77
C HIS A 144 16.05 7.99 11.34
N LEU A 145 15.56 7.86 10.11
CA LEU A 145 14.41 8.64 9.63
C LEU A 145 13.13 8.30 10.42
N LEU A 146 12.86 7.02 10.67
CA LEU A 146 11.72 6.60 11.48
C LEU A 146 11.85 7.09 12.93
N ALA A 147 13.04 6.96 13.52
CA ALA A 147 13.31 7.46 14.87
C ALA A 147 13.13 8.99 14.97
N ASP A 148 13.59 9.76 13.97
CA ASP A 148 13.34 11.21 13.91
C ASP A 148 11.84 11.49 13.84
N ALA A 149 11.07 10.76 13.01
CA ALA A 149 9.62 10.95 12.92
C ALA A 149 8.91 10.66 14.26
N ILE A 150 9.34 9.63 15.00
CA ILE A 150 8.84 9.34 16.35
C ILE A 150 9.17 10.48 17.31
N ASN A 151 10.42 10.92 17.35
CA ASN A 151 10.87 11.99 18.24
C ASN A 151 10.14 13.31 17.94
N GLU A 152 9.97 13.66 16.67
CA GLU A 152 9.29 14.86 16.23
C GLU A 152 7.81 14.86 16.63
N TYR A 153 7.11 13.73 16.45
CA TYR A 153 5.67 13.67 16.73
C TYR A 153 5.34 13.54 18.22
N TYR A 154 6.10 12.73 18.96
CA TYR A 154 5.74 12.37 20.34
C TYR A 154 6.52 13.15 21.40
N LEU A 155 7.76 13.53 21.11
CA LEU A 155 8.69 14.09 22.12
C LEU A 155 8.98 15.58 21.92
N THR A 156 8.97 16.10 20.70
CA THR A 156 9.36 17.47 20.40
C THR A 156 8.17 18.44 20.56
N PRO A 157 8.23 19.41 21.50
CA PRO A 157 7.08 20.29 21.76
C PRO A 157 6.63 21.14 20.56
N ALA A 158 7.57 21.55 19.69
CA ALA A 158 7.29 22.42 18.55
C ALA A 158 6.44 21.76 17.45
N HIS A 159 6.49 20.44 17.33
CA HIS A 159 5.82 19.66 16.28
C HIS A 159 4.88 18.60 16.83
N ARG A 160 4.70 18.57 18.16
CA ARG A 160 3.88 17.58 18.84
C ARG A 160 2.49 17.53 18.23
N TYR A 161 2.08 16.34 17.81
CA TYR A 161 0.77 16.09 17.20
C TYR A 161 0.47 16.86 15.90
N SER A 162 1.49 17.42 15.22
CA SER A 162 1.32 18.14 13.96
C SER A 162 1.94 17.39 12.78
N ILE A 163 1.15 16.57 12.09
CA ILE A 163 1.60 15.84 10.88
C ILE A 163 2.16 16.81 9.85
N ARG A 164 1.43 17.89 9.55
CA ARG A 164 1.87 18.92 8.62
C ARG A 164 3.17 19.60 9.08
N GLY A 165 3.32 19.93 10.37
CA GLY A 165 4.52 20.60 10.87
C GLY A 165 5.78 19.77 10.65
N ILE A 166 5.69 18.47 10.90
CA ILE A 166 6.80 17.51 10.67
C ILE A 166 7.08 17.38 9.18
N LEU A 167 6.02 17.23 8.36
CA LEU A 167 6.20 17.16 6.91
C LEU A 167 6.72 18.47 6.31
N ASP A 168 6.43 19.63 6.87
CA ASP A 168 7.03 20.91 6.44
C ASP A 168 8.53 20.97 6.81
N LYS A 169 8.96 20.39 7.94
CA LYS A 169 10.39 20.20 8.28
C LYS A 169 11.07 19.30 7.23
N TYR A 170 10.48 18.15 6.94
CA TYR A 170 11.02 17.22 5.93
C TYR A 170 10.96 17.80 4.51
N GLY A 171 9.93 18.56 4.18
CA GLY A 171 9.77 19.20 2.88
C GLY A 171 10.88 20.21 2.59
N LYS A 172 11.38 20.93 3.60
CA LYS A 172 12.57 21.79 3.46
C LYS A 172 13.84 21.01 3.10
N LYS A 173 14.00 19.80 3.64
CA LYS A 173 15.15 18.93 3.39
C LYS A 173 15.05 18.23 2.02
N PHE A 174 13.89 17.63 1.76
CA PHE A 174 13.68 16.75 0.61
C PHE A 174 13.12 17.45 -0.62
N GLY A 175 12.70 18.72 -0.52
CA GLY A 175 12.29 19.55 -1.65
C GLY A 175 10.82 19.44 -2.04
N PHE A 176 9.91 19.13 -1.10
CA PHE A 176 8.46 19.15 -1.34
C PHE A 176 7.73 20.15 -0.44
N LYS A 177 6.49 20.48 -0.78
CA LYS A 177 5.59 21.30 0.03
C LYS A 177 4.30 20.56 0.32
N CYS A 178 3.90 20.55 1.59
CA CYS A 178 2.70 19.86 2.01
C CYS A 178 1.52 20.81 2.23
N LYS A 179 0.32 20.27 2.05
CA LYS A 179 -0.93 20.95 2.29
C LYS A 179 -1.84 20.04 3.09
N LYS A 180 -2.44 20.63 4.11
CA LYS A 180 -3.54 20.06 4.87
C LYS A 180 -4.84 20.37 4.13
N PHE A 181 -5.74 19.39 4.07
CA PHE A 181 -7.09 19.51 3.53
C PHE A 181 -8.09 18.90 4.52
N GLN A 182 -9.20 19.61 4.75
CA GLN A 182 -10.34 19.16 5.53
C GLN A 182 -11.61 19.66 4.85
N THR A 183 -12.70 18.92 5.00
CA THR A 183 -13.99 19.22 4.38
C THR A 183 -15.12 18.56 5.16
N ASP A 184 -16.31 19.11 5.06
CA ASP A 184 -17.51 18.56 5.72
C ASP A 184 -18.28 17.56 4.84
N THR A 185 -17.89 17.42 3.56
CA THR A 185 -18.61 16.59 2.59
C THR A 185 -17.77 15.45 2.04
N TYR A 186 -18.42 14.29 1.89
CA TYR A 186 -17.85 13.09 1.27
C TYR A 186 -17.34 13.37 -0.15
N GLU A 187 -18.14 14.02 -1.01
CA GLU A 187 -17.76 14.23 -2.41
C GLU A 187 -16.49 15.07 -2.57
N SER A 188 -16.32 16.08 -1.71
CA SER A 188 -15.12 16.91 -1.70
C SER A 188 -13.88 16.13 -1.21
N ALA A 189 -14.04 15.30 -0.18
CA ALA A 189 -12.97 14.44 0.32
C ALA A 189 -12.55 13.40 -0.73
N LYS A 190 -13.54 12.71 -1.32
CA LYS A 190 -13.36 11.76 -2.42
C LYS A 190 -12.62 12.39 -3.58
N ALA A 191 -13.11 13.53 -4.09
CA ALA A 191 -12.49 14.21 -5.23
C ALA A 191 -11.05 14.64 -4.93
N HIS A 192 -10.77 15.12 -3.71
CA HIS A 192 -9.43 15.51 -3.28
C HIS A 192 -8.47 14.32 -3.27
N VAL A 193 -8.86 13.22 -2.61
CA VAL A 193 -8.04 12.01 -2.48
C VAL A 193 -7.80 11.38 -3.85
N MET A 194 -8.86 11.17 -4.65
CA MET A 194 -8.74 10.59 -5.99
C MET A 194 -7.76 11.39 -6.87
N LYS A 195 -7.86 12.73 -6.85
CA LYS A 195 -6.98 13.58 -7.63
C LYS A 195 -5.50 13.36 -7.29
N GLN A 196 -5.15 13.12 -6.03
CA GLN A 196 -3.74 12.84 -5.68
C GLN A 196 -3.35 11.43 -6.11
N LEU A 197 -4.18 10.43 -5.81
CA LEU A 197 -3.86 9.02 -6.06
C LEU A 197 -3.77 8.70 -7.56
N ASP A 198 -4.59 9.33 -8.41
CA ASP A 198 -4.50 9.21 -9.87
C ASP A 198 -3.23 9.87 -10.45
N GLN A 199 -2.58 10.78 -9.70
CA GLN A 199 -1.26 11.34 -10.02
C GLN A 199 -0.11 10.47 -9.47
N GLY A 200 -0.42 9.37 -8.78
CA GLY A 200 0.56 8.55 -8.05
C GLY A 200 1.04 9.19 -6.75
N SER A 201 0.49 10.32 -6.34
CA SER A 201 0.85 11.00 -5.09
C SER A 201 0.08 10.37 -3.91
N PRO A 202 0.77 9.82 -2.91
CA PRO A 202 0.08 9.26 -1.75
C PRO A 202 -0.57 10.35 -0.87
N VAL A 203 -1.47 9.93 0.02
CA VAL A 203 -2.22 10.82 0.92
C VAL A 203 -2.14 10.28 2.34
N ILE A 204 -1.66 11.09 3.30
CA ILE A 204 -1.83 10.75 4.71
C ILE A 204 -3.27 11.06 5.11
N VAL A 205 -3.91 10.11 5.78
CA VAL A 205 -5.28 10.23 6.30
C VAL A 205 -5.22 10.06 7.82
N SER A 206 -5.59 11.10 8.58
CA SER A 206 -5.64 11.07 10.04
C SER A 206 -7.06 11.29 10.52
N PHE A 207 -7.50 10.52 11.52
CA PHE A 207 -8.89 10.52 11.99
C PHE A 207 -9.01 9.98 13.41
N ASN A 208 -10.15 10.24 14.04
CA ASN A 208 -10.55 9.61 15.30
C ASN A 208 -11.23 8.27 15.02
N ILE A 209 -10.78 7.19 15.66
CA ILE A 209 -11.31 5.84 15.44
C ILE A 209 -12.67 5.67 16.13
N GLY A 210 -13.56 4.94 15.45
CA GLY A 210 -14.83 4.48 16.03
C GLY A 210 -14.64 3.42 17.13
N PRO A 211 -15.74 2.98 17.76
CA PRO A 211 -15.70 1.96 18.80
C PRO A 211 -15.51 0.53 18.26
N LYS A 212 -15.63 0.33 16.94
CA LYS A 212 -15.55 -0.99 16.30
C LYS A 212 -14.73 -0.90 15.02
N MET A 213 -13.92 -1.92 14.78
CA MET A 213 -13.34 -2.17 13.47
C MET A 213 -14.40 -2.71 12.51
N VAL A 214 -14.20 -2.51 11.22
CA VAL A 214 -15.01 -3.09 10.14
C VAL A 214 -14.23 -4.17 9.41
N GLN A 215 -14.95 -5.08 8.76
CA GLN A 215 -14.34 -6.14 7.95
C GLN A 215 -14.16 -5.66 6.52
N SER A 216 -13.02 -5.98 5.91
CA SER A 216 -12.80 -5.81 4.46
C SER A 216 -13.95 -6.46 3.67
N PRO A 217 -14.48 -5.78 2.64
CA PRO A 217 -15.53 -6.34 1.78
C PRO A 217 -15.04 -7.51 0.93
N PHE A 218 -13.71 -7.69 0.84
CA PHE A 218 -13.07 -8.78 0.12
C PHE A 218 -12.46 -9.79 1.07
N LYS A 219 -12.52 -11.07 0.71
CA LYS A 219 -11.71 -12.09 1.36
C LYS A 219 -10.26 -11.93 0.92
N LEU A 220 -9.35 -11.85 1.88
CA LEU A 220 -7.91 -11.71 1.63
C LEU A 220 -7.27 -13.11 1.63
N GLU A 221 -6.48 -13.44 0.61
CA GLU A 221 -5.82 -14.75 0.49
C GLU A 221 -4.35 -14.58 0.04
N MET A 222 -3.41 -15.06 0.88
CA MET A 222 -2.03 -15.29 0.44
C MET A 222 -1.99 -16.49 -0.51
N TYR A 223 -1.33 -16.30 -1.65
CA TYR A 223 -0.96 -17.35 -2.58
C TYR A 223 0.56 -17.53 -2.59
N GLY A 224 1.01 -18.78 -2.51
CA GLY A 224 2.43 -19.14 -2.48
C GLY A 224 2.80 -20.05 -1.31
N HIS A 225 4.10 -20.05 -0.97
CA HIS A 225 4.73 -21.00 -0.04
C HIS A 225 4.40 -20.79 1.45
N THR A 226 3.89 -19.61 1.81
CA THR A 226 3.40 -19.30 3.17
C THR A 226 1.97 -18.79 3.09
N LYS A 227 1.05 -19.46 3.81
CA LYS A 227 -0.38 -19.10 3.88
C LYS A 227 -0.74 -18.64 5.30
N PRO A 228 -0.19 -17.53 5.81
CA PRO A 228 -0.73 -16.95 7.03
C PRO A 228 -2.20 -16.58 6.81
N GLU A 229 -3.00 -16.69 7.87
CA GLU A 229 -4.33 -16.10 7.88
C GLU A 229 -4.18 -14.57 7.96
N ILE A 230 -4.76 -13.86 7.00
CA ILE A 230 -4.73 -12.40 6.97
C ILE A 230 -5.94 -11.88 7.75
N ASP A 231 -5.70 -11.11 8.80
CA ASP A 231 -6.75 -10.37 9.49
C ASP A 231 -7.31 -9.27 8.57
N GLY A 232 -8.55 -9.44 8.13
CA GLY A 232 -9.23 -8.49 7.25
C GLY A 232 -9.92 -7.34 7.96
N ARG A 233 -9.72 -7.15 9.28
CA ARG A 233 -10.31 -6.03 10.02
C ARG A 233 -9.59 -4.72 9.74
N LEU A 234 -10.32 -3.61 9.89
CA LEU A 234 -9.90 -2.27 9.54
C LEU A 234 -10.36 -1.28 10.61
N TRP A 235 -9.48 -0.39 11.04
CA TRP A 235 -9.90 0.84 11.71
C TRP A 235 -10.55 1.76 10.68
N ILE A 236 -11.64 2.42 11.06
CA ILE A 236 -12.28 3.45 10.23
C ILE A 236 -12.59 4.69 11.08
N PRO A 237 -12.76 5.86 10.44
CA PRO A 237 -13.18 7.06 11.13
C PRO A 237 -14.52 6.84 11.83
N ARG A 238 -14.64 7.38 13.04
CA ARG A 238 -15.87 7.29 13.84
C ARG A 238 -17.04 7.97 13.14
N LYS A 239 -18.24 7.49 13.42
CA LYS A 239 -19.46 8.17 12.99
C LYS A 239 -19.82 9.30 13.95
N VAL A 240 -20.59 10.26 13.45
CA VAL A 240 -21.12 11.37 14.26
C VAL A 240 -21.93 10.79 15.42
N GLY A 241 -21.59 11.20 16.65
CA GLY A 241 -22.20 10.72 17.89
C GLY A 241 -21.58 9.45 18.48
N GLU A 242 -20.66 8.78 17.78
CA GLU A 242 -19.92 7.64 18.36
C GLU A 242 -18.79 8.09 19.29
N ARG A 243 -18.50 7.26 20.29
CA ARG A 243 -17.35 7.43 21.19
C ARG A 243 -16.04 7.36 20.38
N ASN A 244 -15.12 8.25 20.71
CA ASN A 244 -13.74 8.21 20.23
C ASN A 244 -12.93 7.18 21.04
N SER A 245 -12.26 6.25 20.36
CA SER A 245 -11.35 5.28 21.01
C SER A 245 -9.86 5.61 20.84
N GLY A 246 -9.53 6.72 20.16
CA GLY A 246 -8.15 7.15 19.90
C GLY A 246 -8.00 7.87 18.55
N GLY A 247 -6.87 8.54 18.36
CA GLY A 247 -6.46 9.03 17.04
C GLY A 247 -5.73 7.93 16.27
N HIS A 248 -5.91 7.88 14.95
CA HIS A 248 -5.19 6.99 14.06
C HIS A 248 -4.77 7.71 12.80
N THR A 249 -3.65 7.31 12.23
CA THR A 249 -3.12 7.89 10.99
C THR A 249 -2.58 6.79 10.11
N ILE A 250 -2.97 6.83 8.84
CA ILE A 250 -2.63 5.82 7.84
C ILE A 250 -2.33 6.50 6.50
N LEU A 251 -1.92 5.71 5.51
CA LEU A 251 -1.56 6.18 4.19
C LEU A 251 -2.50 5.60 3.13
N ALA A 252 -3.14 6.43 2.32
CA ALA A 252 -3.73 5.99 1.06
C ALA A 252 -2.66 6.01 -0.03
N ALA A 253 -2.37 4.86 -0.63
CA ALA A 253 -1.32 4.68 -1.63
C ALA A 253 -1.86 4.62 -3.07
N ALA A 254 -3.08 4.10 -3.25
CA ALA A 254 -3.72 3.99 -4.55
C ALA A 254 -5.25 3.90 -4.45
N SER A 255 -5.93 4.00 -5.59
CA SER A 255 -7.39 3.84 -5.69
C SER A 255 -7.79 3.06 -6.94
N PHE A 256 -8.92 2.36 -6.86
CA PHE A 256 -9.54 1.70 -8.00
C PHE A 256 -11.07 1.70 -7.87
N THR A 257 -11.74 1.50 -9.00
CA THR A 257 -13.21 1.33 -9.04
C THR A 257 -13.54 -0.13 -9.32
N HIS A 258 -14.49 -0.68 -8.60
CA HIS A 258 -15.03 -2.02 -8.84
C HIS A 258 -16.54 -2.03 -8.57
N ASN A 259 -17.33 -2.56 -9.50
CA ASN A 259 -18.81 -2.52 -9.44
C ASN A 259 -19.34 -1.12 -9.09
N GLU A 260 -18.84 -0.09 -9.78
CA GLU A 260 -19.21 1.32 -9.61
C GLU A 260 -18.84 1.94 -8.24
N ARG A 261 -18.24 1.17 -7.33
CA ARG A 261 -17.77 1.63 -6.03
C ARG A 261 -16.29 1.96 -6.05
N LEU A 262 -15.91 3.01 -5.33
CA LEU A 262 -14.53 3.43 -5.18
C LEU A 262 -13.89 2.75 -3.98
N TYR A 263 -12.69 2.24 -4.19
CA TYR A 263 -11.87 1.62 -3.15
C TYR A 263 -10.51 2.29 -3.05
N PHE A 264 -9.97 2.35 -1.85
CA PHE A 264 -8.61 2.80 -1.57
C PHE A 264 -7.73 1.64 -1.12
N VAL A 265 -6.50 1.62 -1.61
CA VAL A 265 -5.44 0.76 -1.09
C VAL A 265 -4.72 1.53 0.00
N MET A 266 -4.91 1.09 1.24
CA MET A 266 -4.42 1.73 2.45
C MET A 266 -3.22 0.97 3.01
N VAL A 267 -2.24 1.70 3.51
CA VAL A 267 -1.10 1.16 4.25
C VAL A 267 -1.26 1.63 5.68
N ASP A 268 -1.38 0.69 6.59
CA ASP A 268 -1.64 0.90 8.01
C ASP A 268 -0.67 0.03 8.81
N SER A 269 0.08 0.66 9.70
CA SER A 269 1.14 0.04 10.50
C SER A 269 0.62 -0.90 11.59
N ASP A 270 -0.70 -0.99 11.79
CA ASP A 270 -1.30 -2.02 12.65
C ASP A 270 -1.34 -3.41 11.99
N TRP A 271 -1.03 -3.51 10.70
CA TRP A 271 -1.17 -4.72 9.91
C TRP A 271 0.10 -5.06 9.13
N SER A 272 0.23 -6.32 8.74
CA SER A 272 1.36 -6.84 7.97
C SER A 272 1.23 -6.68 6.45
N GLU A 273 0.06 -6.24 5.94
CA GLU A 273 -0.15 -6.04 4.49
C GLU A 273 -1.06 -4.83 4.21
N PRO A 274 -0.98 -4.22 3.01
CA PRO A 274 -1.94 -3.19 2.60
C PRO A 274 -3.38 -3.71 2.67
N ARG A 275 -4.31 -2.81 2.95
CA ARG A 275 -5.72 -3.09 3.14
C ARG A 275 -6.56 -2.38 2.10
N ILE A 276 -7.78 -2.87 1.87
CA ILE A 276 -8.70 -2.25 0.93
C ILE A 276 -9.87 -1.65 1.67
N TRP A 277 -10.02 -0.34 1.55
CA TRP A 277 -11.13 0.41 2.10
C TRP A 277 -12.18 0.68 1.04
N ASP A 278 -13.44 0.47 1.39
CA ASP A 278 -14.57 1.01 0.63
C ASP A 278 -14.73 2.50 0.96
N ALA A 279 -14.55 3.37 -0.03
CA ALA A 279 -14.54 4.81 0.18
C ALA A 279 -15.88 5.33 0.73
N GLU A 280 -17.01 4.76 0.30
CA GLU A 280 -18.32 5.18 0.76
C GLU A 280 -18.59 4.72 2.19
N GLU A 281 -18.27 3.46 2.51
CA GLU A 281 -18.42 2.96 3.87
C GLU A 281 -17.58 3.78 4.85
N THR A 282 -16.38 4.17 4.43
CA THR A 282 -15.39 4.80 5.29
C THR A 282 -15.61 6.31 5.43
N LEU A 283 -15.93 7.00 4.33
CA LEU A 283 -16.00 8.46 4.28
C LEU A 283 -17.44 9.01 4.16
N ASN A 284 -18.46 8.20 3.86
CA ASN A 284 -19.83 8.71 3.65
C ASN A 284 -20.82 8.29 4.75
N ASN A 285 -20.69 7.10 5.34
CA ASN A 285 -21.71 6.49 6.19
C ASN A 285 -21.85 7.12 7.59
N LYS A 286 -22.39 8.35 7.66
CA LYS A 286 -22.49 9.18 8.87
C LYS A 286 -21.13 9.44 9.52
N THR A 287 -20.06 9.28 8.77
CA THR A 287 -18.70 9.59 9.20
C THR A 287 -18.59 11.07 9.51
N ALA A 288 -17.88 11.41 10.59
CA ALA A 288 -17.53 12.79 10.88
C ALA A 288 -16.38 13.24 9.94
N VAL A 289 -16.69 13.44 8.64
CA VAL A 289 -15.68 13.76 7.60
C VAL A 289 -14.88 15.02 7.94
N SER A 290 -15.52 15.97 8.61
CA SER A 290 -14.90 17.19 9.14
C SER A 290 -13.77 16.93 10.15
N GLU A 291 -13.75 15.74 10.77
CA GLU A 291 -12.71 15.30 11.70
C GLU A 291 -11.61 14.48 11.03
N ILE A 292 -11.69 14.28 9.72
CA ILE A 292 -10.64 13.63 8.95
C ILE A 292 -9.70 14.71 8.41
N GLU A 293 -8.43 14.54 8.67
CA GLU A 293 -7.36 15.35 8.11
C GLU A 293 -6.67 14.59 6.97
N PHE A 294 -6.59 15.24 5.80
CA PHE A 294 -5.83 14.75 4.66
C PHE A 294 -4.57 15.61 4.51
N VAL A 295 -3.40 14.98 4.42
CA VAL A 295 -2.13 15.68 4.12
C VAL A 295 -1.54 15.15 2.83
N THR A 296 -1.22 16.07 1.93
CA THR A 296 -0.73 15.79 0.58
C THR A 296 0.48 16.67 0.31
N CYS A 297 1.44 16.20 -0.49
CA CYS A 297 2.64 16.97 -0.80
C CYS A 297 2.94 16.96 -2.31
N LYS A 298 3.64 18.01 -2.77
CA LYS A 298 4.04 18.22 -4.15
C LYS A 298 5.44 18.79 -4.24
#